data_AF-A0A3R7EST9-F1
#
_entry.id   AF-A0A3R7EST9-F1
#
_cell.length_a   1.000
_cell.length_b   1.000
_cell.length_c   1.000
_cell.angle_alpha   90.00
_cell.angle_beta   90.00
_cell.angle_gamma   90.00
#
_symmetry.space_group_name_H-M   'P 1'
#
loop_
_entity.id
_entity.type
_entity.pdbx_description
1 polymer ?
#
loop_
_entity_poly.entity_id
_entity_poly.type
_entity_poly.pdbx_seq_one_letter_code
_entity_poly.pdbx_strand_id
1 'polypeptide(L)'
;LSSAAALNLPATGNCNGMHWFQIETLARVHVVAVASYQEFEFWTSALAGEVDKVVADGKDVLARSVLGQPFRSIATTLGKVRHPKDVFAPTHDGRIMLNDRRIAARFGQHPSSTSTDLKRFADVCGIAEKALRMVLVLTKHPTVCLTSEVLTFLDMVSSLKRTVPLLASMQSAPPAAHRTAFFLNVYHILVLHGSFLELLPTIKPKLHWSSFYHGVSYDIAGMSLTPAEIDHAIVRASLCPLKPPFPAFVVPRFADDDPRSALKLPTADYRLDFALNCLTKSCVQVIAVFRGDDLDRQLDYICRVVLSTLMSTDSKRHVIYLPRICEWYHADFPGDDQVLSKVTTLASHLDGDIKRAVDALLSHPTKLSIKYLKYDYGYHNTIYLTGNE
;
A
#
# COMPACT_ATOMS: atom_id res chain seq x y z
N LEU A 1 -15.96 -4.68 -26.72
CA LEU A 1 -17.17 -5.29 -26.13
C LEU A 1 -17.04 -6.80 -26.18
N SER A 2 -16.57 -7.42 -25.08
CA SER A 2 -16.72 -8.86 -24.80
C SER A 2 -16.13 -9.18 -23.43
N SER A 3 -16.91 -9.94 -22.66
CA SER A 3 -16.70 -10.45 -21.31
C SER A 3 -16.91 -9.47 -20.15
N ALA A 4 -17.83 -9.89 -19.28
CA ALA A 4 -18.45 -9.17 -18.20
C ALA A 4 -17.50 -8.97 -17.00
N ALA A 5 -16.59 -8.01 -17.09
CA ALA A 5 -16.06 -7.35 -15.91
C ALA A 5 -17.00 -6.19 -15.57
N ALA A 6 -17.85 -6.36 -14.55
CA ALA A 6 -18.82 -5.39 -14.10
C ALA A 6 -18.19 -3.99 -13.94
N LEU A 7 -18.41 -3.16 -14.97
CA LEU A 7 -18.05 -1.75 -15.06
C LEU A 7 -18.60 -1.04 -13.82
N ASN A 8 -17.92 0.01 -13.35
CA ASN A 8 -18.33 0.85 -12.22
C ASN A 8 -19.66 1.63 -12.44
N LEU A 9 -20.51 1.18 -13.36
CA LEU A 9 -21.83 1.73 -13.59
C LEU A 9 -22.86 0.98 -12.73
N PRO A 10 -23.93 1.66 -12.28
CA PRO A 10 -25.06 0.99 -11.64
C PRO A 10 -25.63 -0.08 -12.57
N ALA A 11 -26.15 -1.17 -11.99
CA ALA A 11 -27.02 -2.06 -12.73
C ALA A 11 -28.24 -1.25 -13.22
N THR A 12 -28.80 -1.59 -14.38
CA THR A 12 -29.92 -0.86 -15.00
C THR A 12 -31.12 -0.64 -14.07
N GLY A 13 -31.37 -1.55 -13.12
CA GLY A 13 -32.43 -1.42 -12.11
C GLY A 13 -32.13 -0.43 -10.97
N ASN A 14 -30.90 0.04 -10.81
CA ASN A 14 -30.43 0.88 -9.69
C ASN A 14 -30.11 2.32 -10.11
N CYS A 15 -30.54 2.73 -11.30
CA CYS A 15 -30.16 4.02 -11.88
C CYS A 15 -31.10 5.18 -11.55
N ASN A 16 -32.17 4.99 -10.77
CA ASN A 16 -33.25 5.98 -10.59
C ASN A 16 -33.79 6.54 -11.93
N GLY A 17 -33.79 5.73 -13.00
CA GLY A 17 -34.18 6.17 -14.36
C GLY A 17 -33.09 6.86 -15.18
N MET A 18 -31.90 7.11 -14.61
CA MET A 18 -30.77 7.70 -15.33
C MET A 18 -30.05 6.68 -16.23
N HIS A 19 -29.46 7.15 -17.32
CA HIS A 19 -28.57 6.35 -18.18
C HIS A 19 -27.13 6.79 -17.95
N TRP A 20 -26.19 5.84 -18.00
CA TRP A 20 -24.81 6.08 -17.61
C TRP A 20 -23.84 5.62 -18.69
N PHE A 21 -22.83 6.43 -18.98
CA PHE A 21 -21.71 6.05 -19.84
C PHE A 21 -20.37 6.47 -19.24
N GLN A 22 -19.28 5.93 -19.80
CA GLN A 22 -17.92 6.22 -19.36
C GLN A 22 -17.11 6.85 -20.47
N ILE A 23 -16.28 7.82 -20.10
CA ILE A 23 -15.22 8.36 -20.96
C ILE A 23 -13.90 7.96 -20.32
N GLU A 24 -13.19 7.03 -20.95
CA GLU A 24 -11.93 6.52 -20.44
C GLU A 24 -10.75 7.26 -21.05
N THR A 25 -9.91 7.81 -20.18
CA THR A 25 -8.58 8.31 -20.54
C THR A 25 -7.51 7.48 -19.83
N LEU A 26 -6.24 7.70 -20.16
CA LEU A 26 -5.14 7.05 -19.45
C LEU A 26 -5.12 7.44 -17.96
N ALA A 27 -5.36 8.73 -17.65
CA ALA A 27 -5.25 9.26 -16.29
C ALA A 27 -6.52 9.06 -15.44
N ARG A 28 -7.70 9.21 -16.05
CA ARG A 28 -8.99 9.18 -15.35
C ARG A 28 -10.08 8.51 -16.18
N VAL A 29 -11.04 7.92 -15.49
CA VAL A 29 -12.29 7.45 -16.07
C VAL A 29 -13.42 8.33 -15.54
N HIS A 30 -14.03 9.06 -16.46
CA HIS A 30 -15.16 9.93 -16.17
C HIS A 30 -16.45 9.13 -16.33
N VAL A 31 -17.36 9.28 -15.37
CA VAL A 31 -18.67 8.65 -15.39
C VAL A 31 -19.70 9.75 -15.56
N VAL A 32 -20.53 9.65 -16.60
CA VAL A 32 -21.54 10.65 -16.95
C VAL A 32 -22.92 10.02 -16.83
N ALA A 33 -23.85 10.75 -16.20
CA ALA A 33 -25.25 10.39 -16.07
C ALA A 33 -26.11 11.32 -16.94
N VAL A 34 -27.09 10.77 -17.63
CA VAL A 34 -28.06 11.52 -18.43
C VAL A 34 -29.48 11.05 -18.13
N ALA A 35 -30.47 11.91 -18.34
CA ALA A 35 -31.82 11.71 -17.85
C ALA A 35 -32.66 10.76 -18.72
N SER A 36 -32.23 10.51 -19.96
CA SER A 36 -32.95 9.62 -20.88
C SER A 36 -32.03 8.81 -21.78
N TYR A 37 -32.57 7.71 -22.33
CA TYR A 37 -31.86 6.91 -23.32
C TYR A 37 -31.53 7.72 -24.60
N GLN A 38 -32.40 8.65 -24.98
CA GLN A 38 -32.19 9.53 -26.14
C GLN A 38 -30.98 10.44 -25.94
N GLU A 39 -30.83 11.02 -24.75
CA GLU A 39 -29.63 11.80 -24.40
C GLU A 39 -28.38 10.93 -24.36
N PHE A 40 -28.49 9.69 -23.86
CA PHE A 40 -27.39 8.75 -23.86
C PHE A 40 -26.90 8.47 -25.28
N GLU A 41 -27.80 8.05 -26.18
CA GLU A 41 -27.50 7.76 -27.58
C GLU A 41 -26.92 9.00 -28.29
N PHE A 42 -27.51 10.18 -28.04
CA PHE A 42 -27.04 11.44 -28.61
C PHE A 42 -25.60 11.74 -28.17
N TRP A 43 -25.31 11.73 -26.86
CA TRP A 43 -23.99 12.07 -26.35
C TRP A 43 -22.94 11.04 -26.73
N THR A 44 -23.24 9.74 -26.68
CA THR A 44 -22.29 8.70 -27.09
C THR A 44 -21.97 8.81 -28.57
N SER A 45 -22.97 9.07 -29.42
CA SER A 45 -22.78 9.24 -30.87
C SER A 45 -22.02 10.52 -31.20
N ALA A 46 -22.35 11.64 -30.56
CA ALA A 46 -21.68 12.92 -30.75
C ALA A 46 -20.20 12.85 -30.34
N LEU A 47 -19.90 12.26 -29.18
CA LEU A 47 -18.53 12.08 -28.71
C LEU A 47 -17.73 11.14 -29.61
N ALA A 48 -18.34 10.03 -30.06
CA ALA A 48 -17.70 9.13 -31.02
C ALA A 48 -17.37 9.86 -32.33
N GLY A 49 -18.30 10.64 -32.86
CA GLY A 49 -18.08 11.44 -34.07
C GLY A 49 -16.96 12.48 -33.92
N GLU A 50 -16.85 13.14 -32.76
CA GLU A 50 -15.73 14.06 -32.49
C GLU A 50 -14.39 13.31 -32.38
N VAL A 51 -14.37 12.13 -31.75
CA VAL A 51 -13.16 11.28 -31.73
C VAL A 51 -12.75 10.90 -33.14
N ASP A 52 -13.69 10.48 -33.99
CA ASP A 52 -13.40 10.12 -35.39
C ASP A 52 -12.82 11.29 -36.20
N LYS A 53 -13.29 12.53 -35.96
CA LYS A 53 -12.70 13.74 -36.56
C LYS A 53 -11.26 13.97 -36.09
N VAL A 54 -11.00 13.88 -34.80
CA VAL A 54 -9.64 14.06 -34.24
C VAL A 54 -8.68 13.00 -34.79
N VAL A 55 -9.19 11.78 -35.01
CA VAL A 55 -8.46 10.68 -35.64
C VAL A 55 -8.17 10.95 -37.11
N ALA A 56 -9.15 11.45 -37.87
CA ALA A 56 -8.96 11.81 -39.27
C ALA A 56 -7.96 12.97 -39.46
N ASP A 57 -7.93 13.90 -38.51
CA ASP A 57 -7.00 15.03 -38.46
C ASP A 57 -5.55 14.63 -38.11
N GLY A 58 -5.31 13.37 -37.71
CA GLY A 58 -3.99 12.86 -37.30
C GLY A 58 -3.42 13.53 -36.05
N LYS A 59 -4.28 14.18 -35.25
CA LYS A 59 -3.94 14.87 -34.00
C LYS A 59 -4.19 13.97 -32.77
N ASP A 60 -4.67 12.75 -32.98
CA ASP A 60 -5.00 11.81 -31.93
C ASP A 60 -3.79 11.03 -31.42
N VAL A 61 -3.83 10.73 -30.14
CA VAL A 61 -3.10 9.60 -29.56
C VAL A 61 -4.16 8.65 -29.04
N LEU A 62 -4.75 7.84 -29.94
CA LEU A 62 -5.77 6.88 -29.54
C LEU A 62 -5.23 5.89 -28.50
N ALA A 63 -6.05 5.55 -27.50
CA ALA A 63 -5.68 4.55 -26.50
C ALA A 63 -5.17 3.25 -27.17
N ARG A 64 -5.87 2.75 -28.20
CA ARG A 64 -5.48 1.53 -28.92
C ARG A 64 -4.05 1.56 -29.50
N SER A 65 -3.53 2.74 -29.88
CA SER A 65 -2.18 2.85 -30.45
C SER A 65 -1.08 2.92 -29.39
N VAL A 66 -1.42 3.25 -28.14
CA VAL A 66 -0.46 3.38 -27.03
C VAL A 66 -0.52 2.24 -26.02
N LEU A 67 -1.60 1.47 -25.95
CA LEU A 67 -1.76 0.40 -24.96
C LEU A 67 -0.63 -0.64 -25.01
N GLY A 68 -0.14 -0.97 -26.22
CA GLY A 68 0.97 -1.89 -26.44
C GLY A 68 2.36 -1.25 -26.38
N GLN A 69 2.47 0.03 -26.06
CA GLN A 69 3.75 0.73 -25.93
C GLN A 69 4.16 0.84 -24.45
N PRO A 70 5.48 0.93 -24.17
CA PRO A 70 5.95 1.16 -22.80
C PRO A 70 5.35 2.41 -22.17
N PHE A 71 4.87 2.30 -20.93
CA PHE A 71 4.17 3.39 -20.23
C PHE A 71 5.01 4.66 -20.08
N ARG A 72 6.33 4.53 -19.94
CA ARG A 72 7.22 5.69 -19.84
C ARG A 72 7.52 6.35 -21.19
N SER A 73 7.40 5.63 -22.30
CA SER A 73 7.66 6.19 -23.63
C SER A 73 6.49 7.02 -24.16
N ILE A 74 5.26 6.76 -23.71
CA ILE A 74 4.07 7.47 -24.18
C ILE A 74 3.97 8.92 -23.65
N ALA A 75 4.75 9.28 -22.63
CA ALA A 75 4.73 10.62 -22.06
C ALA A 75 5.10 11.71 -23.09
N THR A 76 6.10 11.44 -23.93
CA THR A 76 6.51 12.35 -25.01
C THR A 76 5.45 12.46 -26.10
N THR A 77 4.74 11.36 -26.39
CA THR A 77 3.63 11.31 -27.36
C THR A 77 2.43 12.17 -26.93
N LEU A 78 2.21 12.37 -25.63
CA LEU A 78 1.09 13.16 -25.09
C LEU A 78 1.34 14.68 -25.06
N GLY A 79 2.39 15.19 -25.72
CA GLY A 79 2.59 16.62 -25.99
C GLY A 79 2.86 17.50 -24.76
N LYS A 80 3.07 16.89 -23.60
CA LYS A 80 3.54 17.53 -22.37
C LYS A 80 4.64 16.65 -21.82
N VAL A 81 5.69 17.24 -21.25
CA VAL A 81 6.57 16.50 -20.33
C VAL A 81 5.73 16.17 -19.10
N ARG A 82 4.79 15.22 -19.21
CA ARG A 82 4.07 14.67 -18.06
C ARG A 82 5.07 13.80 -17.34
N HIS A 83 5.64 14.30 -16.26
CA HIS A 83 6.28 13.43 -15.31
C HIS A 83 5.22 12.48 -14.74
N PRO A 84 5.57 11.27 -14.28
CA PRO A 84 4.62 10.34 -13.66
C PRO A 84 3.80 10.98 -12.52
N LYS A 85 4.36 11.99 -11.83
CA LYS A 85 3.68 12.83 -10.82
C LYS A 85 2.50 13.65 -11.36
N ASP A 86 2.49 14.02 -12.64
CA ASP A 86 1.46 14.86 -13.26
C ASP A 86 0.21 14.05 -13.65
N VAL A 87 0.24 12.73 -13.48
CA VAL A 87 -0.92 11.84 -13.66
C VAL A 87 -1.95 12.08 -12.56
N PHE A 88 -1.50 12.49 -11.38
CA PHE A 88 -2.34 12.65 -10.20
C PHE A 88 -2.36 14.12 -9.79
N ALA A 89 -3.55 14.73 -9.80
CA ALA A 89 -3.72 16.05 -9.24
C ALA A 89 -3.73 15.93 -7.70
N PRO A 90 -3.09 16.86 -6.96
CA PRO A 90 -3.26 16.93 -5.53
C PRO A 90 -4.73 17.18 -5.20
N THR A 91 -5.19 16.55 -4.13
CA THR A 91 -6.51 16.78 -3.55
C THR A 91 -6.53 18.12 -2.80
N HIS A 92 -7.70 18.54 -2.33
CA HIS A 92 -7.88 19.85 -1.68
C HIS A 92 -6.97 20.06 -0.45
N ASP A 93 -6.55 18.99 0.22
CA ASP A 93 -5.64 19.02 1.38
C ASP A 93 -4.15 18.97 0.99
N GLY A 94 -3.84 18.97 -0.31
CA GLY A 94 -2.48 18.89 -0.85
C GLY A 94 -1.92 17.48 -1.01
N ARG A 95 -2.64 16.43 -0.61
CA ARG A 95 -2.21 15.03 -0.77
C ARG A 95 -2.41 14.53 -2.20
N ILE A 96 -1.53 13.66 -2.67
CA ILE A 96 -1.63 12.99 -3.96
C ILE A 96 -2.40 11.67 -3.79
N MET A 97 -3.56 11.55 -4.43
CA MET A 97 -4.40 10.36 -4.38
C MET A 97 -4.04 9.39 -5.51
N LEU A 98 -3.32 8.32 -5.17
CA LEU A 98 -2.70 7.44 -6.17
C LEU A 98 -3.68 6.40 -6.77
N ASN A 99 -4.84 6.16 -6.16
CA ASN A 99 -5.87 5.26 -6.70
C ASN A 99 -7.07 6.01 -7.30
N ASP A 100 -6.87 7.25 -7.76
CA ASP A 100 -7.96 8.11 -8.27
C ASP A 100 -8.33 7.91 -9.75
N ARG A 101 -7.80 6.88 -10.42
CA ARG A 101 -8.14 6.63 -11.83
C ARG A 101 -9.64 6.41 -12.02
N ARG A 102 -10.28 5.63 -11.14
CA ARG A 102 -11.72 5.40 -11.16
C ARG A 102 -12.38 5.84 -9.85
N ILE A 103 -13.64 6.27 -9.94
CA ILE A 103 -14.46 6.59 -8.77
C ILE A 103 -14.81 5.32 -7.97
N ALA A 104 -14.99 5.49 -6.67
CA ALA A 104 -15.32 4.41 -5.72
C ALA A 104 -16.77 3.92 -5.84
N ALA A 105 -17.69 4.84 -6.12
CA ALA A 105 -19.12 4.63 -5.94
C ALA A 105 -19.71 3.69 -6.99
N ARG A 106 -20.29 2.58 -6.54
CA ARG A 106 -21.38 1.93 -7.26
C ARG A 106 -22.66 2.68 -6.92
N PHE A 107 -23.18 3.43 -7.87
CA PHE A 107 -24.47 4.08 -7.74
C PHE A 107 -25.54 3.01 -7.40
N GLY A 108 -26.35 3.29 -6.38
CA GLY A 108 -27.56 2.53 -6.06
C GLY A 108 -27.40 1.12 -5.48
N GLN A 109 -26.32 0.76 -4.76
CA GLN A 109 -26.36 -0.48 -3.96
C GLN A 109 -27.03 -0.25 -2.58
N HIS A 110 -28.17 -0.94 -2.39
CA HIS A 110 -28.91 -1.11 -1.14
C HIS A 110 -28.20 -2.10 -0.18
N PRO A 111 -28.57 -2.14 1.13
CA PRO A 111 -27.82 -2.84 2.17
C PRO A 111 -27.58 -4.31 1.82
N SER A 112 -26.31 -4.70 1.79
CA SER A 112 -25.87 -6.08 1.62
C SER A 112 -26.07 -6.88 2.91
N SER A 113 -26.32 -8.18 2.75
CA SER A 113 -26.24 -9.11 3.87
C SER A 113 -24.78 -9.30 4.32
N THR A 114 -24.56 -9.60 5.61
CA THR A 114 -23.22 -9.82 6.19
C THR A 114 -22.39 -10.88 5.46
N SER A 115 -23.03 -11.94 4.94
CA SER A 115 -22.35 -12.99 4.16
C SER A 115 -21.83 -12.48 2.81
N THR A 116 -22.62 -11.65 2.12
CA THR A 116 -22.20 -11.02 0.86
C THR A 116 -21.01 -10.08 1.07
N ASP A 117 -21.00 -9.47 2.24
CA ASP A 117 -20.03 -8.49 2.67
C ASP A 117 -18.66 -9.10 3.02
N LEU A 118 -18.64 -10.20 3.77
CA LEU A 118 -17.40 -10.97 4.01
C LEU A 118 -16.79 -11.49 2.70
N LYS A 119 -17.62 -11.98 1.77
CA LYS A 119 -17.15 -12.41 0.45
C LYS A 119 -16.53 -11.26 -0.33
N ARG A 120 -17.17 -10.09 -0.36
CA ARG A 120 -16.61 -8.88 -0.99
C ARG A 120 -15.28 -8.47 -0.37
N PHE A 121 -15.15 -8.59 0.95
CA PHE A 121 -13.89 -8.28 1.61
C PHE A 121 -12.79 -9.27 1.21
N ALA A 122 -13.08 -10.57 1.16
CA ALA A 122 -12.14 -11.57 0.64
C ALA A 122 -11.72 -11.29 -0.82
N ASP A 123 -12.67 -10.90 -1.68
CA ASP A 123 -12.37 -10.49 -3.06
C ASP A 123 -11.42 -9.28 -3.10
N VAL A 124 -11.63 -8.29 -2.23
CA VAL A 124 -10.78 -7.10 -2.10
C VAL A 124 -9.38 -7.46 -1.59
N CYS A 125 -9.25 -8.38 -0.61
CA CYS A 125 -7.97 -8.93 -0.20
C CYS A 125 -7.24 -9.58 -1.38
N GLY A 126 -7.93 -10.40 -2.17
CA GLY A 126 -7.38 -11.01 -3.38
C GLY A 126 -6.95 -9.98 -4.44
N ILE A 127 -7.65 -8.85 -4.56
CA ILE A 127 -7.23 -7.74 -5.42
C ILE A 127 -5.96 -7.09 -4.88
N ALA A 128 -5.86 -6.84 -3.57
CA ALA A 128 -4.68 -6.27 -2.94
C ALA A 128 -3.45 -7.18 -3.15
N GLU A 129 -3.58 -8.49 -2.93
CA GLU A 129 -2.50 -9.45 -3.18
C GLU A 129 -1.99 -9.39 -4.63
N LYS A 130 -2.90 -9.40 -5.60
CA LYS A 130 -2.55 -9.33 -7.02
C LYS A 130 -1.92 -7.97 -7.36
N ALA A 131 -2.45 -6.87 -6.82
CA ALA A 131 -1.93 -5.53 -7.05
C ALA A 131 -0.51 -5.37 -6.50
N LEU A 132 -0.22 -5.95 -5.33
CA LEU A 132 1.11 -5.96 -4.73
C LEU A 132 2.12 -6.70 -5.61
N ARG A 133 1.76 -7.89 -6.10
CA ARG A 133 2.60 -8.65 -7.04
C ARG A 133 2.84 -7.88 -8.33
N MET A 134 1.80 -7.23 -8.85
CA MET A 134 1.88 -6.47 -10.09
C MET A 134 2.78 -5.24 -9.94
N VAL A 135 2.59 -4.42 -8.90
CA VAL A 135 3.42 -3.22 -8.70
C VAL A 135 4.89 -3.56 -8.50
N LEU A 136 5.21 -4.69 -7.87
CA LEU A 136 6.59 -5.17 -7.77
C LEU A 136 7.22 -5.43 -9.13
N VAL A 137 6.50 -6.12 -10.02
CA VAL A 137 6.96 -6.34 -11.41
C VAL A 137 7.14 -5.00 -12.12
N LEU A 138 6.20 -4.06 -11.95
CA LEU A 138 6.28 -2.72 -12.54
C LEU A 138 7.51 -1.94 -12.03
N THR A 139 7.80 -2.00 -10.73
CA THR A 139 8.98 -1.34 -10.14
C THR A 139 10.29 -1.96 -10.57
N LYS A 140 10.33 -3.26 -10.86
CA LYS A 140 11.54 -3.97 -11.29
C LYS A 140 11.91 -3.68 -12.75
N HIS A 141 10.91 -3.45 -13.60
CA HIS A 141 11.08 -3.30 -15.05
C HIS A 141 10.43 -2.02 -15.61
N PRO A 142 10.65 -0.84 -15.00
CA PRO A 142 9.79 0.33 -15.18
C PRO A 142 9.81 0.93 -16.60
N THR A 143 10.83 0.62 -17.40
CA THR A 143 10.99 1.13 -18.77
C THR A 143 10.35 0.23 -19.84
N VAL A 144 9.97 -1.00 -19.50
CA VAL A 144 9.41 -1.98 -20.46
C VAL A 144 7.96 -2.35 -20.18
N CYS A 145 7.41 -1.95 -19.04
CA CYS A 145 6.01 -2.17 -18.69
C CYS A 145 5.08 -1.55 -19.73
N LEU A 146 4.17 -2.35 -20.27
CA LEU A 146 3.20 -1.88 -21.23
C LEU A 146 2.19 -0.95 -20.56
N THR A 147 1.69 0.03 -21.32
CA THR A 147 0.66 0.94 -20.85
C THR A 147 -0.58 0.18 -20.36
N SER A 148 -1.00 -0.88 -21.07
CA SER A 148 -2.12 -1.73 -20.65
C SER A 148 -1.92 -2.40 -19.28
N GLU A 149 -0.69 -2.82 -18.96
CA GLU A 149 -0.36 -3.41 -17.67
C GLU A 149 -0.47 -2.36 -16.57
N VAL A 150 0.08 -1.16 -16.78
CA VAL A 150 -0.02 -0.07 -15.80
C VAL A 150 -1.49 0.31 -15.57
N LEU A 151 -2.31 0.42 -16.63
CA LEU A 151 -3.75 0.71 -16.47
C LEU A 151 -4.49 -0.39 -15.70
N THR A 152 -4.14 -1.65 -15.95
CA THR A 152 -4.70 -2.79 -15.22
C THR A 152 -4.39 -2.69 -13.73
N PHE A 153 -3.13 -2.37 -13.38
CA PHE A 153 -2.73 -2.10 -12.00
C PHE A 153 -3.51 -0.92 -11.39
N LEU A 154 -3.61 0.21 -12.10
CA LEU A 154 -4.37 1.38 -11.65
C LEU A 154 -5.86 1.07 -11.40
N ASP A 155 -6.45 0.20 -12.22
CA ASP A 155 -7.82 -0.27 -12.05
C ASP A 155 -7.98 -1.19 -10.84
N MET A 156 -7.00 -2.05 -10.59
CA MET A 156 -6.98 -2.89 -9.40
C MET A 156 -6.90 -2.05 -8.12
N VAL A 157 -5.99 -1.06 -8.04
CA VAL A 157 -5.88 -0.21 -6.84
C VAL A 157 -7.07 0.73 -6.68
N SER A 158 -7.68 1.18 -7.78
CA SER A 158 -8.96 1.92 -7.73
C SER A 158 -10.08 1.06 -7.17
N SER A 159 -10.00 -0.26 -7.34
CA SER A 159 -10.99 -1.20 -6.81
C SER A 159 -10.93 -1.36 -5.29
N LEU A 160 -9.79 -1.03 -4.66
CA LEU A 160 -9.65 -1.02 -3.20
C LEU A 160 -10.53 0.04 -2.52
N LYS A 161 -10.92 1.08 -3.26
CA LYS A 161 -11.92 2.06 -2.81
C LYS A 161 -13.26 1.41 -2.46
N ARG A 162 -13.60 0.28 -3.12
CA ARG A 162 -14.85 -0.46 -2.96
C ARG A 162 -14.93 -1.27 -1.66
N THR A 163 -14.10 -0.93 -0.68
CA THR A 163 -14.18 -1.57 0.62
C THR A 163 -15.43 -1.04 1.34
N VAL A 164 -16.41 -1.94 1.49
CA VAL A 164 -17.72 -1.69 2.13
C VAL A 164 -17.50 -1.24 3.59
N PRO A 165 -18.47 -0.54 4.24
CA PRO A 165 -18.47 -0.16 5.67
C PRO A 165 -18.02 -1.21 6.71
N LEU A 166 -17.80 -2.46 6.34
CA LEU A 166 -17.32 -3.56 7.19
C LEU A 166 -15.99 -3.30 7.88
N LEU A 167 -15.05 -2.57 7.25
CA LEU A 167 -13.79 -2.26 7.91
C LEU A 167 -14.00 -1.38 9.16
N ALA A 168 -15.10 -0.63 9.21
CA ALA A 168 -15.47 0.26 10.31
C ALA A 168 -16.57 -0.32 11.23
N SER A 169 -17.18 -1.45 10.88
CA SER A 169 -18.30 -2.05 11.64
C SER A 169 -17.80 -2.95 12.76
N MET A 170 -18.02 -2.57 14.02
CA MET A 170 -17.61 -3.34 15.20
C MET A 170 -18.31 -4.70 15.35
N GLN A 171 -19.50 -4.90 14.76
CA GLN A 171 -20.30 -6.12 14.92
C GLN A 171 -20.11 -7.13 13.77
N SER A 172 -19.62 -6.66 12.62
CA SER A 172 -19.48 -7.47 11.40
C SER A 172 -18.13 -7.31 10.73
N ALA A 173 -17.12 -6.83 11.49
CA ALA A 173 -15.77 -6.69 10.99
C ALA A 173 -15.21 -8.05 10.55
N PRO A 174 -14.46 -8.09 9.45
CA PRO A 174 -13.67 -9.26 9.11
C PRO A 174 -12.71 -9.62 10.26
N PRO A 175 -12.29 -10.89 10.37
CA PRO A 175 -11.32 -11.31 11.38
C PRO A 175 -10.10 -10.40 11.41
N ALA A 176 -9.58 -10.11 12.61
CA ALA A 176 -8.47 -9.17 12.80
C ALA A 176 -7.27 -9.51 11.90
N ALA A 177 -6.92 -10.80 11.78
CA ALA A 177 -5.83 -11.25 10.91
C ALA A 177 -6.03 -10.87 9.44
N HIS A 178 -7.24 -10.98 8.90
CA HIS A 178 -7.53 -10.59 7.52
C HIS A 178 -7.43 -9.07 7.32
N ARG A 179 -7.85 -8.28 8.32
CA ARG A 179 -7.69 -6.82 8.30
C ARG A 179 -6.22 -6.42 8.36
N THR A 180 -5.44 -7.06 9.22
CA THR A 180 -3.99 -6.84 9.32
C THR A 180 -3.29 -7.15 8.01
N ALA A 181 -3.54 -8.33 7.43
CA ALA A 181 -2.99 -8.72 6.13
C ALA A 181 -3.35 -7.72 5.01
N PHE A 182 -4.61 -7.29 4.97
CA PHE A 182 -5.07 -6.27 4.03
C PHE A 182 -4.28 -4.96 4.17
N PHE A 183 -4.19 -4.39 5.37
CA PHE A 183 -3.50 -3.11 5.58
C PHE A 183 -1.99 -3.20 5.36
N LEU A 184 -1.34 -4.31 5.72
CA LEU A 184 0.06 -4.56 5.37
C LEU A 184 0.27 -4.53 3.85
N ASN A 185 -0.56 -5.28 3.10
CA ASN A 185 -0.49 -5.29 1.65
C ASN A 185 -0.77 -3.90 1.04
N VAL A 186 -1.79 -3.18 1.51
CA VAL A 186 -2.12 -1.83 1.04
C VAL A 186 -0.97 -0.86 1.31
N TYR A 187 -0.36 -0.92 2.48
CA TYR A 187 0.82 -0.13 2.81
C TYR A 187 1.96 -0.38 1.81
N HIS A 188 2.33 -1.65 1.56
CA HIS A 188 3.40 -1.96 0.60
C HIS A 188 3.05 -1.54 -0.83
N ILE A 189 1.79 -1.76 -1.27
CA ILE A 189 1.33 -1.31 -2.59
C ILE A 189 1.50 0.20 -2.72
N LEU A 190 1.08 0.97 -1.70
CA LEU A 190 1.10 2.43 -1.74
C LEU A 190 2.53 2.98 -1.83
N VAL A 191 3.45 2.44 -1.02
CA VAL A 191 4.86 2.82 -1.03
C VAL A 191 5.54 2.43 -2.37
N LEU A 192 5.28 1.23 -2.88
CA LEU A 192 5.81 0.76 -4.16
C LEU A 192 5.22 1.51 -5.36
N HIS A 193 3.94 1.88 -5.31
CA HIS A 193 3.30 2.70 -6.33
C HIS A 193 3.95 4.09 -6.37
N GLY A 194 4.15 4.70 -5.21
CA GLY A 194 4.92 5.94 -5.11
C GLY A 194 6.34 5.82 -5.66
N SER A 195 7.02 4.69 -5.39
CA SER A 195 8.34 4.38 -5.96
C SER A 195 8.30 4.26 -7.49
N PHE A 196 7.33 3.54 -8.05
CA PHE A 196 7.15 3.35 -9.50
C PHE A 196 6.99 4.69 -10.24
N LEU A 197 6.31 5.64 -9.60
CA LEU A 197 6.08 7.00 -10.08
C LEU A 197 7.22 7.98 -9.74
N GLU A 198 8.33 7.50 -9.17
CA GLU A 198 9.50 8.32 -8.81
C GLU A 198 9.18 9.43 -7.80
N LEU A 199 8.24 9.17 -6.88
CA LEU A 199 7.84 10.13 -5.83
C LEU A 199 8.70 10.01 -4.55
N LEU A 200 9.54 8.98 -4.45
CA LEU A 200 10.45 8.83 -3.31
C LEU A 200 11.51 9.94 -3.32
N PRO A 201 11.85 10.52 -2.16
CA PRO A 201 12.83 11.60 -2.09
C PRO A 201 14.25 11.07 -2.34
N THR A 202 14.85 11.47 -3.46
CA THR A 202 16.24 11.09 -3.83
C THR A 202 17.26 12.09 -3.30
N ILE A 203 16.89 13.37 -3.17
CA ILE A 203 17.76 14.44 -2.65
C ILE A 203 17.48 14.61 -1.16
N LYS A 204 18.53 14.53 -0.32
CA LYS A 204 18.45 14.65 1.15
C LYS A 204 17.30 13.80 1.74
N PRO A 205 17.29 12.47 1.51
CA PRO A 205 16.18 11.60 1.88
C PRO A 205 15.79 11.72 3.36
N LYS A 206 16.75 11.85 4.27
CA LYS A 206 16.48 12.04 5.71
C LYS A 206 15.60 13.26 6.02
N LEU A 207 15.71 14.35 5.26
CA LEU A 207 14.96 15.58 5.49
C LEU A 207 13.55 15.52 4.87
N HIS A 208 13.41 14.82 3.74
CA HIS A 208 12.18 14.80 2.95
C HIS A 208 11.38 13.49 3.04
N TRP A 209 11.91 12.48 3.74
CA TRP A 209 11.26 11.18 3.94
C TRP A 209 9.81 11.36 4.41
N SER A 210 9.59 12.11 5.50
CA SER A 210 8.24 12.34 6.06
C SER A 210 7.27 12.97 5.05
N SER A 211 7.74 13.87 4.18
CA SER A 211 6.89 14.50 3.15
C SER A 211 6.24 13.45 2.22
N PHE A 212 6.99 12.41 1.83
CA PHE A 212 6.44 11.34 1.01
C PHE A 212 5.40 10.52 1.77
N TYR A 213 5.73 10.04 2.98
CA TYR A 213 4.86 9.17 3.78
C TYR A 213 3.57 9.85 4.26
N HIS A 214 3.52 11.18 4.24
CA HIS A 214 2.33 11.98 4.53
C HIS A 214 1.68 12.60 3.28
N GLY A 215 2.39 12.64 2.15
CA GLY A 215 1.97 13.33 0.94
C GLY A 215 1.24 12.45 -0.07
N VAL A 216 1.51 11.14 -0.11
CA VAL A 216 0.78 10.20 -0.98
C VAL A 216 -0.30 9.46 -0.20
N SER A 217 -1.41 9.12 -0.85
CA SER A 217 -2.56 8.49 -0.20
C SER A 217 -3.32 7.55 -1.13
N TYR A 218 -4.06 6.63 -0.53
CA TYR A 218 -5.17 5.91 -1.16
C TYR A 218 -6.48 6.21 -0.45
N ASP A 219 -7.55 6.25 -1.25
CA ASP A 219 -8.91 6.25 -0.77
C ASP A 219 -9.32 4.80 -0.52
N ILE A 220 -9.63 4.50 0.73
CA ILE A 220 -10.11 3.20 1.17
C ILE A 220 -11.40 3.44 1.94
N ALA A 221 -12.52 2.90 1.44
CA ALA A 221 -13.84 3.10 2.05
C ALA A 221 -14.25 4.57 2.22
N GLY A 222 -13.87 5.45 1.28
CA GLY A 222 -14.16 6.90 1.33
C GLY A 222 -13.22 7.68 2.24
N MET A 223 -12.20 7.04 2.80
CA MET A 223 -11.22 7.66 3.70
C MET A 223 -9.85 7.77 3.03
N SER A 224 -9.28 8.97 3.04
CA SER A 224 -7.91 9.22 2.58
C SER A 224 -6.92 8.72 3.62
N LEU A 225 -6.10 7.74 3.23
CA LEU A 225 -5.10 7.09 4.08
C LEU A 225 -3.70 7.21 3.46
N THR A 226 -2.78 7.81 4.20
CA THR A 226 -1.35 7.88 3.83
C THR A 226 -0.58 6.66 4.35
N PRO A 227 0.64 6.37 3.83
CA PRO A 227 1.50 5.36 4.42
C PRO A 227 1.73 5.54 5.93
N ALA A 228 1.97 6.79 6.38
CA ALA A 228 2.19 7.09 7.78
C ALA A 228 0.94 6.83 8.64
N GLU A 229 -0.26 7.15 8.13
CA GLU A 229 -1.52 6.89 8.83
C GLU A 229 -1.81 5.38 8.91
N ILE A 230 -1.55 4.61 7.85
CA ILE A 230 -1.69 3.15 7.85
C ILE A 230 -0.72 2.51 8.85
N ASP A 231 0.55 2.92 8.84
CA ASP A 231 1.57 2.45 9.77
C ASP A 231 1.18 2.76 11.22
N HIS A 232 1.17 4.05 11.58
CA HIS A 232 1.13 4.46 12.98
C HIS A 232 -0.27 4.49 13.60
N ALA A 233 -1.30 4.82 12.82
CA ALA A 233 -2.64 5.05 13.34
C ALA A 233 -3.61 3.88 13.10
N ILE A 234 -3.25 2.91 12.24
CA ILE A 234 -4.06 1.72 11.94
C ILE A 234 -3.35 0.44 12.38
N VAL A 235 -2.20 0.12 11.78
CA VAL A 235 -1.49 -1.15 12.00
C VAL A 235 -0.89 -1.19 13.41
N ARG A 236 -0.24 -0.10 13.82
CA ARG A 236 0.35 0.04 15.16
C ARG A 236 -0.59 0.65 16.19
N ALA A 237 -1.89 0.76 15.91
CA ALA A 237 -2.83 1.46 16.79
C ALA A 237 -2.89 0.90 18.22
N SER A 238 -2.71 -0.41 18.36
CA SER A 238 -2.69 -1.11 19.66
C SER A 238 -1.28 -1.27 20.24
N LEU A 239 -0.24 -0.81 19.53
CA LEU A 239 1.15 -0.81 19.97
C LEU A 239 1.50 0.52 20.69
N CYS A 240 2.64 0.54 21.38
CA CYS A 240 3.15 1.73 22.03
C CYS A 240 3.45 2.81 20.99
N PRO A 241 2.91 4.03 21.17
CA PRO A 241 3.28 5.15 20.32
C PRO A 241 4.76 5.46 20.47
N LEU A 242 5.39 5.83 19.36
CA LEU A 242 6.78 6.28 19.35
C LEU A 242 6.93 7.49 20.31
N LYS A 243 7.82 7.34 21.31
CA LYS A 243 8.06 8.36 22.35
C LYS A 243 9.10 9.40 21.87
N PRO A 244 9.15 10.60 22.46
CA PRO A 244 10.10 11.66 22.07
C PRO A 244 11.56 11.16 21.95
N PRO A 245 12.38 11.74 21.05
CA PRO A 245 12.27 13.09 20.48
C PRO A 245 11.64 13.14 19.08
N PHE A 246 10.87 12.13 18.66
CA PHE A 246 10.19 12.18 17.36
C PHE A 246 9.05 13.21 17.35
N PRO A 247 9.03 14.16 16.39
CA PRO A 247 7.97 15.15 16.31
C PRO A 247 6.60 14.53 16.01
N ALA A 248 5.52 15.14 16.50
CA ALA A 248 4.15 14.68 16.24
C ALA A 248 3.78 14.66 14.74
N PHE A 249 4.38 15.52 13.92
CA PHE A 249 4.16 15.50 12.46
C PHE A 249 4.81 14.29 11.76
N VAL A 250 5.70 13.56 12.45
CA VAL A 250 6.32 12.33 11.94
C VAL A 250 5.47 11.10 12.27
N VAL A 251 4.67 11.18 13.35
CA VAL A 251 3.88 10.06 13.88
C VAL A 251 2.42 10.50 13.93
N PRO A 252 1.64 10.29 12.85
CA PRO A 252 0.26 10.73 12.82
C PRO A 252 -0.56 10.00 13.88
N ARG A 253 -1.54 10.70 14.43
CA ARG A 253 -2.59 10.15 15.28
C ARG A 253 -3.93 10.64 14.77
N PHE A 254 -4.90 9.75 14.76
CA PHE A 254 -6.28 10.14 14.52
C PHE A 254 -6.82 10.88 15.75
N ALA A 255 -7.60 11.94 15.51
CA ALA A 255 -8.37 12.59 16.54
C ALA A 255 -9.43 11.61 17.10
N ASP A 256 -9.95 11.91 18.29
CA ASP A 256 -10.90 11.02 18.98
C ASP A 256 -12.21 10.83 18.18
N ASP A 257 -12.61 11.83 17.42
CA ASP A 257 -13.81 11.86 16.57
C ASP A 257 -13.53 11.52 15.10
N ASP A 258 -12.28 11.19 14.75
CA ASP A 258 -11.91 10.87 13.37
C ASP A 258 -12.57 9.55 12.93
N PRO A 259 -13.36 9.53 11.83
CA PRO A 259 -14.05 8.33 11.37
C PRO A 259 -13.07 7.19 11.02
N ARG A 260 -11.82 7.51 10.69
CA ARG A 260 -10.76 6.53 10.41
C ARG A 260 -10.33 5.75 11.65
N SER A 261 -10.65 6.23 12.85
CA SER A 261 -10.41 5.47 14.09
C SER A 261 -11.12 4.12 14.10
N ALA A 262 -12.21 3.95 13.35
CA ALA A 262 -12.88 2.66 13.20
C ALA A 262 -12.02 1.60 12.49
N LEU A 263 -10.98 2.01 11.76
CA LEU A 263 -10.07 1.11 11.03
C LEU A 263 -8.97 0.51 11.92
N LYS A 264 -8.73 1.06 13.12
CA LYS A 264 -7.69 0.64 14.06
C LYS A 264 -7.70 -0.88 14.27
N LEU A 265 -6.52 -1.50 14.19
CA LEU A 265 -6.38 -2.93 14.46
C LEU A 265 -6.37 -3.18 15.97
N PRO A 266 -7.14 -4.15 16.48
CA PRO A 266 -7.35 -4.33 17.91
C PRO A 266 -6.25 -5.14 18.61
N THR A 267 -5.34 -5.77 17.87
CA THR A 267 -4.34 -6.69 18.42
C THR A 267 -2.96 -6.06 18.38
N ALA A 268 -2.30 -6.00 19.53
CA ALA A 268 -0.89 -5.65 19.64
C ALA A 268 -0.03 -6.86 19.24
N ASP A 269 0.77 -6.71 18.18
CA ASP A 269 1.74 -7.72 17.75
C ASP A 269 3.04 -7.02 17.30
N TYR A 270 4.12 -7.23 18.06
CA TYR A 270 5.41 -6.59 17.81
C TYR A 270 6.04 -7.01 16.49
N ARG A 271 5.65 -8.16 15.91
CA ARG A 271 6.18 -8.63 14.62
C ARG A 271 5.77 -7.69 13.48
N LEU A 272 4.73 -6.88 13.67
CA LEU A 272 4.32 -5.84 12.72
C LEU A 272 5.42 -4.80 12.47
N ASP A 273 6.31 -4.55 13.43
CA ASP A 273 7.48 -3.66 13.29
C ASP A 273 8.44 -4.13 12.20
N PHE A 274 8.48 -5.44 11.94
CA PHE A 274 9.31 -6.06 10.93
C PHE A 274 8.57 -6.29 9.60
N ALA A 275 7.23 -6.42 9.66
CA ALA A 275 6.39 -6.58 8.48
C ALA A 275 6.23 -5.28 7.67
N LEU A 276 6.21 -4.12 8.34
CA LEU A 276 6.14 -2.81 7.71
C LEU A 276 7.49 -2.43 7.08
N ASN A 277 7.55 -2.47 5.75
CA ASN A 277 8.78 -2.21 4.99
C ASN A 277 8.63 -0.90 4.21
N CYS A 278 9.34 0.14 4.65
CA CYS A 278 9.35 1.47 4.03
C CYS A 278 10.37 1.61 2.89
N LEU A 279 10.88 0.50 2.35
CA LEU A 279 11.85 0.42 1.25
C LEU A 279 13.20 1.12 1.50
N THR A 280 13.46 1.61 2.72
CA THR A 280 14.74 2.23 3.04
C THR A 280 15.86 1.19 3.12
N LYS A 281 17.11 1.62 3.01
CA LYS A 281 18.31 0.77 3.06
C LYS A 281 18.51 0.11 4.43
N SER A 282 17.82 0.59 5.47
CA SER A 282 17.76 -0.06 6.78
C SER A 282 16.65 -1.10 6.92
N CYS A 283 15.79 -1.26 5.92
CA CYS A 283 14.91 -2.41 5.78
C CYS A 283 15.60 -3.50 4.94
N VAL A 284 15.07 -4.72 4.99
CA VAL A 284 15.47 -5.78 4.05
C VAL A 284 14.89 -5.52 2.66
N GLN A 285 15.48 -6.10 1.62
CA GLN A 285 14.99 -6.03 0.24
C GLN A 285 13.83 -6.98 -0.04
N VAL A 286 13.28 -7.64 0.98
CA VAL A 286 12.24 -8.66 0.84
C VAL A 286 10.97 -8.18 1.53
N ILE A 287 9.82 -8.35 0.86
CA ILE A 287 8.49 -8.15 1.44
C ILE A 287 7.63 -9.38 1.20
N ALA A 288 6.63 -9.62 2.06
CA ALA A 288 5.67 -10.70 1.90
C ALA A 288 4.36 -10.18 1.30
N VAL A 289 3.60 -11.08 0.66
CA VAL A 289 2.19 -10.86 0.35
C VAL A 289 1.39 -11.53 1.47
N PHE A 290 0.75 -10.74 2.32
CA PHE A 290 0.10 -11.24 3.52
C PHE A 290 -1.30 -11.79 3.22
N ARG A 291 -1.67 -12.89 3.89
CA ARG A 291 -3.00 -13.50 3.86
C ARG A 291 -3.52 -13.64 5.27
N GLY A 292 -4.82 -13.44 5.45
CA GLY A 292 -5.44 -13.54 6.77
C GLY A 292 -5.26 -14.90 7.43
N ASP A 293 -5.41 -15.97 6.64
CA ASP A 293 -5.29 -17.35 7.13
C ASP A 293 -3.84 -17.75 7.46
N ASP A 294 -2.85 -17.16 6.77
CA ASP A 294 -1.42 -17.46 6.93
C ASP A 294 -0.67 -16.43 7.78
N LEU A 295 -1.36 -15.40 8.28
CA LEU A 295 -0.74 -14.18 8.81
C LEU A 295 0.30 -14.48 9.88
N ASP A 296 -0.02 -15.34 10.84
CA ASP A 296 0.85 -15.66 11.97
C ASP A 296 2.18 -16.27 11.50
N ARG A 297 2.13 -17.31 10.65
CA ARG A 297 3.31 -17.92 10.02
C ARG A 297 4.10 -16.91 9.18
N GLN A 298 3.42 -16.03 8.45
CA GLN A 298 4.05 -15.01 7.62
C GLN A 298 4.75 -13.93 8.44
N LEU A 299 4.18 -13.54 9.58
CA LEU A 299 4.79 -12.61 10.52
C LEU A 299 6.04 -13.21 11.18
N ASP A 300 6.00 -14.48 11.58
CA ASP A 300 7.18 -15.20 12.06
C ASP A 300 8.27 -15.30 10.99
N TYR A 301 7.88 -15.62 9.76
CA TYR A 301 8.81 -15.71 8.64
C TYR A 301 9.49 -14.36 8.38
N ILE A 302 8.73 -13.27 8.25
CA ILE A 302 9.33 -11.95 7.95
C ILE A 302 10.18 -11.45 9.13
N CYS A 303 9.77 -11.71 10.37
CA CYS A 303 10.57 -11.39 11.56
C CYS A 303 11.93 -12.07 11.51
N ARG A 304 11.95 -13.39 11.25
CA ARG A 304 13.19 -14.16 11.06
C ARG A 304 14.03 -13.64 9.92
N VAL A 305 13.46 -13.36 8.74
CA VAL A 305 14.20 -12.80 7.60
C VAL A 305 14.87 -11.48 7.98
N VAL A 306 14.14 -10.57 8.62
CA VAL A 306 14.67 -9.26 9.04
C VAL A 306 15.78 -9.42 10.06
N LEU A 307 15.56 -10.22 11.11
CA LEU A 307 16.54 -10.42 12.17
C LEU A 307 17.78 -11.14 11.65
N SER A 308 17.66 -12.24 10.91
CA SER A 308 18.81 -12.97 10.35
C SER A 308 19.61 -12.13 9.34
N THR A 309 18.98 -11.16 8.67
CA THR A 309 19.67 -10.28 7.71
C THR A 309 20.35 -9.08 8.38
N LEU A 310 19.69 -8.47 9.37
CA LEU A 310 20.14 -7.19 9.92
C LEU A 310 20.81 -7.31 11.29
N MET A 311 20.47 -8.33 12.08
CA MET A 311 21.13 -8.56 13.36
C MET A 311 22.53 -9.10 13.14
N SER A 312 23.50 -8.62 13.91
CA SER A 312 24.89 -9.09 13.82
C SER A 312 25.56 -9.11 15.19
N THR A 313 26.64 -9.87 15.31
CA THR A 313 27.36 -10.08 16.58
C THR A 313 28.84 -9.79 16.43
N ASP A 314 29.45 -9.22 17.47
CA ASP A 314 30.90 -9.15 17.64
C ASP A 314 31.28 -9.94 18.91
N SER A 315 31.66 -11.20 18.72
CA SER A 315 31.98 -12.10 19.83
C SER A 315 33.21 -11.66 20.62
N LYS A 316 34.19 -11.00 19.98
CA LYS A 316 35.40 -10.53 20.66
C LYS A 316 35.09 -9.38 21.62
N ARG A 317 34.19 -8.49 21.20
CA ARG A 317 33.77 -7.33 22.00
C ARG A 317 32.55 -7.61 22.88
N HIS A 318 31.99 -8.82 22.81
CA HIS A 318 30.73 -9.19 23.45
C HIS A 318 29.57 -8.23 23.10
N VAL A 319 29.39 -7.93 21.81
CA VAL A 319 28.34 -6.99 21.35
C VAL A 319 27.33 -7.70 20.45
N ILE A 320 26.05 -7.40 20.66
CA ILE A 320 24.97 -7.68 19.70
C ILE A 320 24.50 -6.36 19.10
N TYR A 321 24.43 -6.29 17.77
CA TYR A 321 23.88 -5.18 17.01
C TYR A 321 22.47 -5.51 16.54
N LEU A 322 21.49 -4.73 16.99
CA LEU A 322 20.10 -4.82 16.58
C LEU A 322 19.76 -3.79 15.48
N PRO A 323 18.74 -4.07 14.65
CA PRO A 323 18.17 -3.05 13.76
C PRO A 323 17.69 -1.83 14.55
N ARG A 324 17.78 -0.63 13.96
CA ARG A 324 17.39 0.62 14.64
C ARG A 324 15.93 0.63 15.10
N ILE A 325 15.06 -0.07 14.38
CA ILE A 325 13.63 -0.22 14.71
C ILE A 325 13.42 -0.72 16.14
N CYS A 326 14.33 -1.58 16.64
CA CYS A 326 14.26 -2.15 17.98
C CYS A 326 14.56 -1.12 19.08
N GLU A 327 15.28 -0.03 18.78
CA GLU A 327 15.49 1.08 19.71
C GLU A 327 14.26 1.98 19.76
N TRP A 328 13.76 2.36 18.58
CA TRP A 328 12.63 3.27 18.42
C TRP A 328 11.36 2.69 19.07
N TYR A 329 11.09 1.42 18.79
CA TYR A 329 9.91 0.70 19.25
C TYR A 329 10.24 -0.27 20.38
N HIS A 330 11.25 0.01 21.18
CA HIS A 330 11.67 -0.87 22.28
C HIS A 330 10.52 -1.27 23.23
N ALA A 331 9.49 -0.43 23.36
CA ALA A 331 8.33 -0.67 24.23
C ALA A 331 7.30 -1.65 23.63
N ASP A 332 7.42 -1.99 22.36
CA ASP A 332 6.50 -2.93 21.68
C ASP A 332 6.90 -4.39 21.88
N PHE A 333 8.20 -4.64 22.10
CA PHE A 333 8.70 -5.99 22.30
C PHE A 333 8.31 -6.54 23.69
N PRO A 334 7.81 -7.78 23.76
CA PRO A 334 7.42 -8.39 25.02
C PRO A 334 8.66 -8.64 25.89
N GLY A 335 8.43 -8.70 27.21
CA GLY A 335 9.48 -8.78 28.22
C GLY A 335 9.34 -7.65 29.23
N ASP A 336 10.10 -7.71 30.32
CA ASP A 336 10.30 -6.55 31.17
C ASP A 336 11.10 -5.46 30.43
N ASP A 337 11.25 -4.28 31.02
CA ASP A 337 12.01 -3.19 30.40
C ASP A 337 13.52 -3.50 30.26
N GLN A 338 13.96 -4.69 30.66
CA GLN A 338 15.33 -5.13 30.46
C GLN A 338 15.56 -5.48 28.99
N VAL A 339 16.55 -4.80 28.40
CA VAL A 339 16.98 -5.02 27.01
C VAL A 339 17.32 -6.50 26.75
N LEU A 340 17.85 -7.21 27.75
CA LEU A 340 18.20 -8.63 27.63
C LEU A 340 16.99 -9.53 27.37
N SER A 341 15.86 -9.26 28.03
CA SER A 341 14.61 -10.01 27.84
C SER A 341 14.10 -9.86 26.41
N LYS A 342 14.10 -8.61 25.91
CA LYS A 342 13.72 -8.28 24.53
C LYS A 342 14.62 -8.97 23.51
N VAL A 343 15.94 -8.95 23.71
CA VAL A 343 16.89 -9.66 22.82
C VAL A 343 16.64 -11.16 22.85
N THR A 344 16.30 -11.73 24.01
CA THR A 344 16.00 -13.16 24.15
C THR A 344 14.75 -13.54 23.35
N THR A 345 13.70 -12.72 23.41
CA THR A 345 12.51 -12.89 22.55
C THR A 345 12.87 -12.79 21.07
N LEU A 346 13.66 -11.79 20.66
CA LEU A 346 14.08 -11.67 19.25
C LEU A 346 14.92 -12.87 18.80
N ALA A 347 15.77 -13.40 19.66
CA ALA A 347 16.62 -14.56 19.38
C ALA A 347 15.83 -15.88 19.21
N SER A 348 14.56 -15.94 19.62
CA SER A 348 13.71 -17.12 19.37
C SER A 348 13.30 -17.25 17.91
N HIS A 349 13.37 -16.16 17.14
CA HIS A 349 13.07 -16.14 15.69
C HIS A 349 14.27 -16.49 14.82
N LEU A 350 15.48 -16.47 15.39
CA LEU A 350 16.71 -16.78 14.66
C LEU A 350 16.91 -18.28 14.47
N ASP A 351 17.75 -18.64 13.49
CA ASP A 351 18.25 -19.99 13.28
C ASP A 351 19.73 -19.98 12.87
N GLY A 352 20.30 -21.15 12.61
CA GLY A 352 21.66 -21.28 12.06
C GLY A 352 22.78 -20.73 12.93
N ASP A 353 23.82 -20.20 12.28
CA ASP A 353 25.01 -19.66 12.94
C ASP A 353 24.73 -18.41 13.77
N ILE A 354 23.86 -17.52 13.27
CA ILE A 354 23.53 -16.27 13.96
C ILE A 354 22.84 -16.56 15.29
N LYS A 355 21.90 -17.53 15.34
CA LYS A 355 21.29 -17.96 16.60
C LYS A 355 22.34 -18.47 17.59
N ARG A 356 23.23 -19.36 17.16
CA ARG A 356 24.28 -19.90 18.03
C ARG A 356 25.18 -18.80 18.60
N ALA A 357 25.56 -17.83 17.77
CA ALA A 357 26.39 -16.71 18.20
C ALA A 357 25.67 -15.82 19.23
N VAL A 358 24.38 -15.53 18.99
CA VAL A 358 23.54 -14.76 19.91
C VAL A 358 23.33 -15.49 21.23
N ASP A 359 22.97 -16.78 21.20
CA ASP A 359 22.76 -17.59 22.40
C ASP A 359 24.05 -17.70 23.24
N ALA A 360 25.22 -17.86 22.59
CA ALA A 360 26.51 -17.86 23.27
C ALA A 360 26.80 -16.54 23.98
N LEU A 361 26.45 -15.41 23.37
CA LEU A 361 26.59 -14.09 23.98
C LEU A 361 25.59 -13.87 25.13
N LEU A 362 24.35 -14.32 24.96
CA LEU A 362 23.30 -14.26 25.98
C LEU A 362 23.63 -15.08 27.23
N SER A 363 24.40 -16.17 27.08
CA SER A 363 24.88 -16.97 28.23
C SER A 363 25.90 -16.23 29.13
N HIS A 364 26.43 -15.07 28.69
CA HIS A 364 27.38 -14.24 29.44
C HIS A 364 26.88 -12.79 29.61
N PRO A 365 25.73 -12.58 30.26
CA PRO A 365 25.02 -11.29 30.24
C PRO A 365 25.82 -10.14 30.88
N THR A 366 26.70 -10.43 31.83
CA THR A 366 27.51 -9.41 32.53
C THR A 366 28.55 -8.72 31.63
N LYS A 367 28.93 -9.34 30.52
CA LYS A 367 29.88 -8.79 29.54
C LYS A 367 29.19 -8.25 28.29
N LEU A 368 27.89 -8.52 28.14
CA LEU A 368 27.14 -8.27 26.92
C LEU A 368 26.75 -6.80 26.78
N SER A 369 27.06 -6.22 25.63
CA SER A 369 26.61 -4.88 25.24
C SER A 369 25.65 -4.98 24.06
N ILE A 370 24.50 -4.31 24.14
CA ILE A 370 23.54 -4.21 23.04
C ILE A 370 23.70 -2.83 22.37
N LYS A 371 23.84 -2.83 21.04
CA LYS A 371 23.96 -1.62 20.22
C LYS A 371 22.97 -1.66 19.07
N TYR A 372 22.69 -0.50 18.49
CA TYR A 372 21.75 -0.36 17.38
C TYR A 372 22.45 0.12 16.11
N LEU A 373 22.12 -0.49 14.98
CA LEU A 373 22.64 -0.12 13.67
C LEU A 373 22.25 1.32 13.31
N LYS A 374 23.07 2.01 12.50
CA LYS A 374 22.69 3.33 11.96
C LYS A 374 21.52 3.17 10.98
N TYR A 375 20.63 4.17 10.95
CA TYR A 375 19.52 4.18 9.99
C TYR A 375 19.89 4.94 8.72
N ASP A 376 19.79 4.27 7.57
CA ASP A 376 19.99 4.84 6.25
C ASP A 376 18.62 5.12 5.61
N TYR A 377 18.30 6.40 5.47
CA TYR A 377 17.05 6.89 4.90
C TYR A 377 17.00 6.78 3.36
N GLY A 378 18.11 6.42 2.70
CA GLY A 378 18.11 6.12 1.27
C GLY A 378 17.24 4.90 0.96
N TYR A 379 16.81 4.74 -0.28
CA TYR A 379 15.91 3.66 -0.70
C TYR A 379 16.66 2.55 -1.43
N HIS A 380 16.13 1.34 -1.37
CA HIS A 380 16.58 0.23 -2.21
C HIS A 380 16.17 0.45 -3.66
N ASN A 381 17.04 0.04 -4.59
CA ASN A 381 16.74 0.09 -6.02
C ASN A 381 15.82 -1.06 -6.46
N THR A 382 15.86 -2.18 -5.74
CA THR A 382 15.11 -3.39 -6.06
C THR A 382 14.52 -3.99 -4.78
N ILE A 383 13.27 -4.40 -4.87
CA ILE A 383 12.54 -5.14 -3.82
C ILE A 383 12.08 -6.47 -4.40
N TYR A 384 12.14 -7.51 -3.57
CA TYR A 384 11.79 -8.89 -3.90
C TYR A 384 10.62 -9.36 -3.05
N LEU A 385 9.89 -10.34 -3.56
CA LEU A 385 8.95 -11.10 -2.74
C LEU A 385 9.68 -12.20 -1.99
N THR A 386 9.16 -12.54 -0.80
CA THR A 386 9.46 -13.83 -0.18
C THR A 386 9.23 -14.94 -1.18
N GLY A 387 10.10 -15.96 -1.18
CA GLY A 387 9.86 -17.16 -1.99
C GLY A 387 8.49 -17.78 -1.66
N ASN A 388 7.84 -18.39 -2.64
CA ASN A 388 6.69 -19.25 -2.34
C ASN A 388 7.25 -20.48 -1.62
N GLU A 389 7.05 -20.56 -0.31
CA GLU A 389 7.11 -21.83 0.43
C GLU A 389 5.71 -22.40 0.60
#